data_AF-A0ABD5DWQ6-F1
#
_entry.id   AF-A0ABD5DWQ6-F1
#
_cell.length_a   1.000
_cell.length_b   1.000
_cell.length_c   1.000
_cell.angle_alpha   90.00
_cell.angle_beta   90.00
_cell.angle_gamma   90.00
#
_symmetry.space_group_name_H-M   'P 1'
#
loop_
_entity.id
_entity.type
_entity.pdbx_description
1 polymer ?
#
loop_
_entity_poly.entity_id
_entity_poly.type
_entity_poly.pdbx_seq_one_letter_code
_entity_poly.pdbx_strand_id
1 'polypeptide(L)'
;TSCTNTSNPRNTVAAGLLARKANELGLTRKPWVKTSFAPGSKAAALYLEEAGVLKDLEQLGFGIVAYACTTCNGMSGALDPVIQQEIID
;
A
#
# COMPACT_ATOMS: atom_id res chain seq x y z
N THR A 1 5.39 -2.21 0.65
CA THR A 1 6.27 -2.66 1.76
C THR A 1 7.72 -2.55 1.34
N SER A 2 8.66 -3.01 2.19
CA SER A 2 10.11 -3.07 2.00
C SER A 2 10.86 -1.74 2.17
N CYS A 3 11.87 -1.73 3.04
CA CYS A 3 12.80 -0.61 3.18
C CYS A 3 13.57 -0.31 1.88
N THR A 4 13.79 -1.31 1.03
CA THR A 4 14.47 -1.19 -0.27
C THR A 4 13.77 -0.19 -1.19
N ASN A 5 12.44 -0.13 -1.16
CA ASN A 5 11.66 0.74 -2.05
C ASN A 5 11.07 1.95 -1.32
N THR A 6 10.61 1.76 -0.08
CA THR A 6 9.92 2.82 0.68
C THR A 6 10.86 3.92 1.19
N SER A 7 12.17 3.68 1.18
CA SER A 7 13.20 4.69 1.47
C SER A 7 13.49 5.63 0.30
N ASN A 8 13.02 5.30 -0.92
CA ASN A 8 13.22 6.11 -2.10
C ASN A 8 11.99 7.01 -2.34
N PRO A 9 12.07 8.34 -2.12
CA PRO A 9 10.94 9.24 -2.27
C PRO A 9 10.35 9.21 -3.67
N ARG A 10 11.19 9.04 -4.71
CA ARG A 10 10.74 8.95 -6.10
C ARG A 10 9.74 7.82 -6.30
N ASN A 11 10.02 6.65 -5.75
CA ASN A 11 9.16 5.48 -5.90
C ASN A 11 7.85 5.66 -5.11
N THR A 12 7.96 6.11 -3.86
CA THR A 12 6.80 6.29 -2.98
C THR A 12 5.84 7.36 -3.53
N VAL A 13 6.36 8.52 -3.94
CA VAL A 13 5.54 9.60 -4.52
C VAL A 13 4.97 9.20 -5.89
N ALA A 14 5.73 8.50 -6.73
CA ALA A 14 5.22 8.01 -8.01
C ALA A 14 4.02 7.06 -7.82
N ALA A 15 4.07 6.18 -6.82
CA ALA A 15 2.93 5.33 -6.47
C ALA A 15 1.70 6.14 -6.04
N GLY A 16 1.91 7.23 -5.29
CA GLY A 16 0.83 8.16 -4.94
C GLY A 16 0.23 8.90 -6.14
N LEU A 17 1.06 9.36 -7.09
CA LEU A 17 0.58 9.99 -8.32
C LEU A 17 -0.20 9.01 -9.20
N LEU A 18 0.23 7.74 -9.26
CA LEU A 18 -0.51 6.68 -9.93
C LEU A 18 -1.87 6.46 -9.26
N ALA A 19 -1.91 6.42 -7.93
CA ALA A 19 -3.14 6.25 -7.16
C ALA A 19 -4.12 7.39 -7.43
N ARG A 20 -3.64 8.64 -7.46
CA ARG A 20 -4.45 9.80 -7.84
C ARG A 20 -5.08 9.61 -9.20
N LYS A 21 -4.28 9.20 -10.20
CA LYS A 21 -4.79 9.01 -11.56
C LYS A 21 -5.83 7.90 -11.63
N ALA A 22 -5.64 6.81 -10.89
CA ALA A 22 -6.62 5.75 -10.77
C ALA A 22 -7.93 6.24 -10.16
N ASN A 23 -7.88 7.04 -9.08
CA ASN A 23 -9.06 7.64 -8.46
C ASN A 23 -9.80 8.59 -9.43
N GLU A 24 -9.08 9.44 -10.15
CA GLU A 24 -9.66 10.33 -11.18
C GLU A 24 -10.39 9.57 -12.29
N LEU A 25 -9.92 8.36 -12.61
CA LEU A 25 -10.52 7.48 -13.61
C LEU A 25 -11.62 6.56 -13.03
N GLY A 26 -11.97 6.71 -11.74
CA GLY A 26 -12.96 5.88 -11.06
C GLY A 26 -12.52 4.42 -10.87
N LEU A 27 -11.22 4.14 -10.99
CA LEU A 27 -10.69 2.80 -10.78
C LEU A 27 -10.63 2.49 -9.29
N THR A 28 -11.07 1.30 -8.91
CA THR A 28 -11.05 0.83 -7.53
C THR A 28 -10.39 -0.54 -7.43
N ARG A 29 -9.81 -0.81 -6.27
CA ARG A 29 -9.30 -2.14 -5.94
C ARG A 29 -10.46 -3.13 -5.85
N LYS A 30 -10.27 -4.34 -6.38
CA LYS A 30 -11.20 -5.45 -6.17
C LYS A 30 -11.28 -5.84 -4.69
N PRO A 31 -12.47 -6.07 -4.11
CA PRO A 31 -12.66 -6.16 -2.65
C PRO A 31 -11.84 -7.26 -1.97
N TRP A 32 -11.58 -8.37 -2.65
CA TRP A 32 -10.81 -9.51 -2.13
C TRP A 32 -9.29 -9.29 -2.01
N VAL A 33 -8.74 -8.22 -2.59
CA VAL A 33 -7.28 -7.98 -2.57
C VAL A 33 -6.80 -7.42 -1.23
N LYS A 34 -5.99 -8.15 -0.47
CA LYS A 34 -5.40 -7.61 0.77
C LYS A 34 -4.30 -6.57 0.49
N THR A 35 -4.64 -5.29 0.57
CA THR A 35 -3.67 -4.20 0.41
C THR A 35 -3.00 -3.80 1.71
N SER A 36 -1.75 -3.36 1.60
CA SER A 36 -1.00 -2.78 2.71
C SER A 36 0.06 -1.82 2.20
N PHE A 37 0.25 -0.72 2.94
CA PHE A 37 1.44 0.11 2.82
C PHE A 37 2.18 0.13 4.15
N ALA A 38 3.39 -0.41 4.14
CA ALA A 38 4.26 -0.50 5.31
C ALA A 38 5.62 0.11 4.97
N PRO A 39 5.79 1.42 5.20
CA PRO A 39 7.07 2.09 4.98
C PRO A 39 8.10 1.75 6.07
N GLY A 40 9.39 1.83 5.73
CA GLY A 40 10.47 1.59 6.69
C GLY A 40 10.63 2.69 7.74
N SER A 41 10.10 3.90 7.49
CA SER A 41 10.18 5.04 8.41
C SER A 41 9.04 6.03 8.19
N LYS A 42 8.85 6.96 9.15
CA LYS A 42 7.87 8.06 9.06
C LYS A 42 8.15 9.03 7.90
N ALA A 43 9.39 9.09 7.42
CA ALA A 43 9.76 9.99 6.32
C ALA A 43 8.95 9.72 5.04
N ALA A 44 8.64 8.45 4.76
CA ALA A 44 7.82 8.09 3.59
C ALA A 44 6.40 8.66 3.65
N ALA A 45 5.80 8.75 4.85
CA ALA A 45 4.50 9.37 5.05
C ALA A 45 4.60 10.89 4.80
N LEU A 46 5.62 11.54 5.35
CA LEU A 46 5.86 12.98 5.17
C LEU A 46 5.98 13.35 3.68
N TYR A 47 6.74 12.59 2.89
CA TYR A 47 6.86 12.86 1.44
C TYR A 47 5.52 12.75 0.71
N LEU A 48 4.67 11.79 1.09
CA LEU A 48 3.35 11.60 0.49
C LEU A 48 2.35 12.68 0.92
N GLU A 49 2.44 13.14 2.17
CA GLU A 49 1.65 14.25 2.72
C GLU A 49 2.03 15.57 2.04
N GLU A 50 3.32 15.89 1.96
CA GLU A 50 3.84 17.10 1.29
C GLU A 50 3.51 17.11 -0.20
N ALA A 51 3.56 15.96 -0.87
CA ALA A 51 3.15 15.82 -2.27
C ALA A 51 1.61 15.77 -2.45
N GLY A 52 0.84 15.73 -1.36
CA GLY A 52 -0.63 15.71 -1.39
C GLY A 52 -1.23 14.43 -2.00
N VAL A 53 -0.52 13.30 -1.96
CA VAL A 53 -0.93 12.02 -2.56
C VAL A 53 -1.16 10.90 -1.55
N LEU A 54 -0.98 11.15 -0.25
CA LEU A 54 -1.24 10.13 0.78
C LEU A 54 -2.70 9.65 0.75
N LYS A 55 -3.66 10.58 0.72
CA LYS A 55 -5.09 10.26 0.68
C LYS A 55 -5.48 9.47 -0.58
N ASP A 56 -4.80 9.72 -1.69
CA ASP A 56 -5.03 8.98 -2.94
C ASP A 56 -4.70 7.49 -2.77
N LEU A 57 -3.60 7.17 -2.07
CA LEU A 57 -3.23 5.79 -1.73
C LEU A 57 -4.23 5.16 -0.75
N GLU A 58 -4.62 5.90 0.28
CA GLU A 58 -5.59 5.43 1.29
C GLU A 58 -6.94 5.08 0.68
N GLN A 59 -7.43 5.88 -0.27
CA GLN A 59 -8.67 5.64 -0.99
C GLN A 59 -8.66 4.32 -1.78
N LEU A 60 -7.49 3.92 -2.30
CA LEU A 60 -7.30 2.62 -2.97
C LEU A 60 -7.03 1.46 -1.99
N GLY A 61 -7.04 1.72 -0.68
CA GLY A 61 -6.82 0.74 0.37
C GLY A 61 -5.36 0.57 0.80
N PHE A 62 -4.46 1.44 0.35
CA PHE A 62 -3.04 1.43 0.74
C PHE A 62 -2.74 2.37 1.91
N GLY A 63 -3.55 2.29 2.96
CA GLY A 63 -3.28 2.98 4.22
C GLY A 63 -2.01 2.46 4.90
N ILE A 64 -1.38 3.32 5.70
CA ILE A 64 -0.19 2.95 6.47
C ILE A 64 -0.61 1.98 7.58
N VAL A 65 -0.16 0.73 7.48
CA VAL A 65 -0.50 -0.31 8.48
C VAL A 65 0.55 -0.44 9.58
N ALA A 66 1.81 -0.11 9.28
CA ALA A 66 2.93 -0.17 10.22
C ALA A 66 4.19 0.51 9.64
N TYR A 67 5.12 0.87 10.52
CA TYR A 67 6.49 1.24 10.15
C TYR A 67 7.44 0.07 10.41
N ALA A 68 7.37 -0.98 9.58
CA ALA A 68 8.07 -2.25 9.82
C ALA A 68 8.19 -3.12 8.54
N CYS A 69 8.97 -4.21 8.61
CA CYS A 69 9.21 -5.13 7.50
C CYS A 69 7.94 -5.81 6.95
N THR A 70 7.01 -6.23 7.82
CA THR A 70 5.68 -6.78 7.47
C THR A 70 5.73 -7.84 6.36
N THR A 71 4.95 -7.67 5.28
CA THR A 71 4.90 -8.60 4.15
C THR A 71 6.28 -8.87 3.54
N CYS A 72 7.24 -7.93 3.62
CA CYS A 72 8.57 -8.10 3.03
C CYS A 72 9.39 -9.23 3.69
N ASN A 73 9.17 -9.52 4.97
CA ASN A 73 9.83 -10.63 5.68
C ASN A 73 8.88 -11.79 5.97
N GLY A 74 7.79 -11.92 5.20
CA GLY A 74 6.81 -13.00 5.34
C GLY A 74 5.73 -12.74 6.39
N MET A 75 5.77 -11.64 7.13
CA MET A 75 4.75 -11.25 8.11
C MET A 75 3.57 -10.56 7.42
N SER A 76 2.93 -11.26 6.48
CA SER A 76 1.80 -10.76 5.68
C SER A 76 0.45 -10.88 6.39
N GLY A 77 0.35 -11.74 7.41
CA GLY A 77 -0.90 -12.12 8.07
C GLY A 77 -1.82 -12.95 7.17
N ALA A 78 -2.87 -13.54 7.75
CA ALA A 78 -3.79 -14.41 7.02
C ALA A 78 -4.58 -13.66 5.91
N LEU A 79 -4.92 -14.39 4.85
CA LEU A 79 -5.96 -13.97 3.90
C LEU A 79 -7.34 -14.17 4.53
N ASP A 80 -8.38 -13.65 3.89
CA ASP A 80 -9.75 -14.00 4.24
C ASP A 80 -9.94 -15.53 4.14
N PRO A 81 -10.55 -16.21 5.13
CA PRO A 81 -10.72 -17.66 5.11
C PRO A 81 -11.39 -18.19 3.85
N VAL A 82 -12.34 -17.44 3.28
CA VAL A 82 -13.05 -17.83 2.04
C VAL A 82 -12.06 -17.87 0.86
N ILE A 83 -11.21 -16.85 0.75
CA ILE A 83 -10.16 -16.77 -0.28
C ILE A 83 -9.11 -17.87 -0.07
N GLN A 84 -8.73 -18.11 1.18
CA GLN A 84 -7.75 -19.13 1.50
C GLN A 84 -8.25 -20.53 1.11
N GLN A 85 -9.53 -20.82 1.37
CA GLN A 85 -10.15 -22.09 0.99
C GLN A 85 -10.18 -22.26 -0.54
N GLU A 86 -10.57 -21.21 -1.27
CA GLU A 86 -10.64 -21.23 -2.74
C GLU A 86 -9.29 -21.48 -3.43
N ILE A 87 -8.17 -21.11 -2.79
CA ILE A 87 -6.82 -21.35 -3.34
C ILE A 87 -6.32 -22.78 -3.06
N ILE A 88 -6.79 -23.40 -1.99
CA ILE A 88 -6.33 -24.73 -1.55
C ILE A 88 -7.06 -25.85 -2.29
N ASP A 89 -8.34 -25.66 -2.58
CA ASP A 89 -9.19 -26.60 -3.34
C ASP A 89 -8.86 -26.60 -4.84
#